data_AF-A0A383A0F1-F1
#
_entry.id   AF-A0A383A0F1-F1
#
_cell.length_a   1.000
_cell.length_b   1.000
_cell.length_c   1.000
_cell.angle_alpha   90.00
_cell.angle_beta   90.00
_cell.angle_gamma   90.00
#
_symmetry.space_group_name_H-M   'P 1'
#
loop_
_entity.id
_entity.type
_entity.pdbx_description
1 polymer ?
#
loop_
_entity_poly.entity_id
_entity_poly.type
_entity_poly.pdbx_seq_one_letter_code
_entity_poly.pdbx_strand_id
1 'polypeptide(L)' 'MSLFDKISQFRDEGLTYKQISDKLNKLGIPPTRGKVGEFTPQKVWSSYTKIKKNLDREDIYHPPDIEDVKLEWE' A
#
# COMPACT_ATOMS: atom_id res chain seq x y z
N MET A 1 -12.06 3.86 3.70
CA MET A 1 -11.41 3.73 2.38
C MET A 1 -9.95 4.13 2.54
N SER A 2 -9.02 3.21 2.30
CA SER A 2 -7.60 3.46 2.54
C SER A 2 -7.00 4.38 1.46
N LEU A 3 -5.88 5.03 1.76
CA LEU A 3 -5.12 5.82 0.76
C LEU A 3 -4.72 4.95 -0.45
N PHE A 4 -4.40 3.67 -0.20
CA PHE A 4 -4.04 2.72 -1.23
C PHE A 4 -5.20 2.46 -2.20
N ASP A 5 -6.41 2.23 -1.70
CA ASP A 5 -7.58 1.96 -2.54
C ASP A 5 -7.85 3.12 -3.51
N LYS A 6 -7.72 4.36 -3.02
CA LYS A 6 -7.88 5.56 -3.87
C LYS A 6 -6.78 5.65 -4.94
N ILE A 7 -5.52 5.39 -4.57
CA ILE A 7 -4.41 5.42 -5.54
C ILE A 7 -4.58 4.30 -6.57
N SER A 8 -5.03 3.11 -6.16
CA SER A 8 -5.32 1.98 -7.05
C SER A 8 -6.44 2.31 -8.03
N GLN A 9 -7.57 2.85 -7.55
CA GLN A 9 -8.67 3.27 -8.44
C GLN A 9 -8.20 4.29 -9.48
N PHE A 10 -7.42 5.30 -9.08
CA PHE A 10 -6.90 6.27 -10.04
C PHE A 10 -5.86 5.66 -11.00
N ARG A 11 -5.11 4.65 -10.58
CA ARG A 11 -4.21 3.89 -11.46
C ARG A 11 -4.98 3.06 -12.47
N ASP A 12 -6.09 2.46 -12.07
CA ASP A 12 -6.99 1.68 -12.95
C ASP A 12 -7.71 2.59 -13.95
N GLU A 13 -8.03 3.83 -13.55
CA GLU A 13 -8.49 4.90 -14.44
C GLU A 13 -7.41 5.41 -15.43
N GLY A 14 -6.17 4.93 -15.32
CA GLY A 14 -5.05 5.32 -16.19
C GLY A 14 -4.37 6.63 -15.83
N LEU A 15 -4.60 7.18 -14.63
CA LEU A 15 -3.93 8.42 -14.19
C LEU A 15 -2.47 8.17 -13.84
N THR A 16 -1.63 9.16 -14.18
CA THR A 16 -0.23 9.20 -13.77
C THR A 16 -0.10 9.59 -12.30
N TYR A 17 1.01 9.21 -11.65
CA TYR A 17 1.26 9.58 -10.25
C TYR A 17 1.26 11.10 -9.99
N LYS A 18 1.57 11.90 -11.01
CA LYS A 18 1.47 13.37 -10.95
C LYS A 18 0.02 13.83 -10.89
N GLN A 19 -0.84 13.31 -11.76
CA GLN A 19 -2.27 13.64 -11.72
C GLN A 19 -2.93 13.11 -10.44
N ILE A 20 -2.48 11.96 -9.95
CA ILE A 20 -2.95 11.39 -8.68
C ILE A 20 -2.54 12.29 -7.52
N SER A 21 -1.30 12.78 -7.46
CA SER A 21 -0.91 13.72 -6.40
C SER A 21 -1.76 14.99 -6.42
N ASP A 22 -2.02 15.55 -7.61
CA ASP A 22 -2.84 16.75 -7.76
C ASP A 22 -4.29 16.50 -7.32
N LYS A 23 -4.89 15.36 -7.68
CA LYS A 23 -6.22 14.95 -7.21
C LYS A 23 -6.25 14.76 -5.68
N LEU A 24 -5.25 14.08 -5.11
CA LEU A 24 -5.18 13.84 -3.66
C LEU A 24 -5.04 15.16 -2.87
N ASN A 25 -4.26 16.11 -3.38
CA ASN A 25 -4.15 17.45 -2.81
C ASN A 25 -5.47 18.23 -2.93
N LYS A 26 -6.15 18.18 -4.09
CA LYS A 26 -7.48 18.80 -4.26
C LYS A 26 -8.53 18.20 -3.32
N LEU A 27 -8.45 16.91 -3.04
CA LEU A 27 -9.32 16.22 -2.09
C LEU A 27 -8.96 16.53 -0.62
N GLY A 28 -7.91 17.32 -0.36
CA GLY A 28 -7.48 17.70 0.98
C GLY A 28 -6.96 16.53 1.81
N ILE A 29 -6.53 15.44 1.17
CA ILE A 29 -6.07 14.24 1.87
C ILE A 29 -4.61 14.47 2.29
N PRO A 30 -4.29 14.51 3.59
CA PRO A 30 -2.91 14.69 4.03
C PRO A 30 -2.10 13.39 3.86
N PRO A 31 -0.78 13.48 3.64
CA PRO A 31 0.11 12.33 3.70
C PRO A 31 0.11 11.69 5.09
N THR A 32 0.18 10.36 5.14
CA THR A 32 0.16 9.58 6.40
C THR A 32 1.42 9.78 7.25
N ARG A 33 2.56 10.12 6.63
CA ARG A 33 3.86 10.30 7.32
C ARG A 33 4.32 11.75 7.18
N GLY A 34 4.31 12.47 8.30
CA GLY A 34 4.55 13.91 8.36
C GLY A 34 3.26 14.69 8.07
N LYS A 35 2.57 15.14 9.14
CA LYS A 35 1.30 15.87 9.12
C LYS A 35 1.31 17.21 8.35
N VAL A 36 2.36 17.52 7.59
CA VAL A 36 2.59 18.84 7.00
C VAL A 36 3.11 18.67 5.56
N GLY A 37 2.29 19.02 4.58
CA GLY A 37 2.69 19.22 3.20
C GLY A 37 1.88 18.43 2.17
N GLU A 38 1.95 18.90 0.93
CA GLU A 38 1.26 18.33 -0.23
C GLU A 38 1.79 16.92 -0.58
N PHE A 39 0.92 16.10 -1.16
CA PHE A 39 1.31 14.93 -1.91
C PHE A 39 2.18 15.38 -3.09
N THR A 40 3.40 14.88 -3.11
CA THR A 40 4.23 14.91 -4.30
C THR A 40 4.09 13.58 -5.03
N PRO A 41 4.34 13.54 -6.35
CA PRO A 41 4.27 12.30 -7.13
C PRO A 41 5.13 11.17 -6.52
N GLN A 42 6.30 11.52 -5.96
CA GLN A 42 7.20 10.59 -5.29
C GLN A 42 6.60 9.99 -4.02
N LYS A 43 5.87 10.79 -3.23
CA LYS A 43 5.18 10.31 -2.02
C LYS A 43 4.08 9.32 -2.40
N VAL A 44 3.29 9.63 -3.45
CA VAL A 44 2.24 8.74 -3.96
C VAL A 44 2.85 7.40 -4.39
N TRP A 45 3.90 7.43 -5.20
CA TRP A 45 4.57 6.22 -5.69
C TRP A 45 5.15 5.38 -4.54
N SER A 46 5.84 6.01 -3.58
CA SER A 46 6.44 5.31 -2.44
C SER A 46 5.37 4.65 -1.57
N SER A 47 4.26 5.33 -1.28
CA SER A 47 3.15 4.76 -0.51
C SER A 47 2.52 3.59 -1.23
N TYR A 48 2.21 3.74 -2.52
CA TYR A 48 1.60 2.68 -3.31
C TYR A 48 2.47 1.42 -3.39
N THR A 49 3.75 1.58 -3.73
CA THR A 49 4.69 0.45 -3.89
C THR A 49 4.97 -0.28 -2.58
N LYS A 50 5.07 0.44 -1.45
CA LYS A 50 5.28 -0.19 -0.14
C LYS A 50 4.08 -1.03 0.28
N ILE A 51 2.87 -0.49 0.13
CA ILE A 51 1.64 -1.21 0.48
C ILE A 51 1.45 -2.41 -0.44
N LYS A 52 1.68 -2.24 -1.75
CA LYS A 52 1.65 -3.34 -2.72
C LYS A 52 2.64 -4.45 -2.37
N LYS A 53 3.90 -4.12 -2.07
CA LYS A 53 4.90 -5.11 -1.65
C LYS A 53 4.54 -5.83 -0.35
N ASN A 54 3.85 -5.15 0.57
CA ASN A 54 3.38 -5.78 1.80
C ASN A 54 2.27 -6.78 1.50
N LEU A 55 1.30 -6.40 0.67
CA LEU A 55 0.25 -7.31 0.20
C LEU A 55 0.84 -8.51 -0.54
N ASP A 56 1.78 -8.29 -1.46
CA ASP A 56 2.46 -9.36 -2.20
C ASP A 56 3.28 -10.29 -1.27
N ARG A 57 3.71 -9.83 -0.09
CA ARG A 57 4.41 -10.67 0.90
C ARG A 57 3.45 -11.50 1.74
N GLU A 58 2.34 -10.91 2.17
CA GLU A 58 1.30 -11.61 2.95
C GLU A 58 0.55 -12.64 2.09
N ASP A 59 0.55 -12.49 0.76
CA ASP A 59 -0.02 -13.47 -0.18
C ASP A 59 0.88 -14.71 -0.39
N ILE A 60 2.09 -14.71 0.18
CA ILE A 60 2.97 -15.88 0.12
C ILE A 60 2.53 -16.87 1.19
N TYR A 61 1.98 -18.01 0.76
CA TYR A 61 1.74 -19.15 1.63
C TYR A 61 3.07 -19.67 2.18
N HIS A 62 3.28 -19.51 3.48
CA HIS A 62 4.37 -20.13 4.22
C HIS A 62 3.86 -21.46 4.78
N PRO A 63 4.25 -22.63 4.21
CA PRO A 63 3.91 -23.91 4.82
C PRO A 63 4.51 -23.95 6.24
N PRO A 64 3.78 -24.49 7.24
CA PRO A 64 4.30 -24.62 8.59
C PRO A 64 5.54 -25.53 8.59
N ASP A 65 6.58 -25.13 9.30
CA ASP A 65 7.77 -25.96 9.49
C ASP A 65 7.50 -27.04 10.54
N ILE A 66 8.33 -28.10 10.58
CA ILE A 66 8.21 -29.20 11.57
C ILE A 66 8.33 -28.66 13.01
N GLU A 67 8.96 -27.51 13.20
CA GLU A 67 9.05 -26.81 14.49
C GLU A 67 7.73 -26.12 14.90
N ASP A 68 6.82 -25.86 13.96
CA ASP A 68 5.51 -25.22 14.20
C ASP A 68 4.42 -26.23 14.58
N VAL A 69 4.69 -27.53 14.49
CA VAL A 69 3.76 -28.61 14.85
C VAL A 69 4.18 -29.29 16.14
N LYS A 70 3.27 -29.32 17.11
CA LYS A 70 3.42 -30.09 18.34
C LYS A 70 3.24 -31.58 18.01
N LEU A 71 4.35 -32.30 17.89
CA LEU A 71 4.34 -33.75 17.66
C LEU A 71 3.97 -34.47 18.98
N GLU A 72 2.77 -35.03 19.02
CA GLU A 72 2.33 -35.97 20.05
C GLU A 72 2.54 -37.40 19.54
N TRP A 73 3.24 -38.23 20.30
CA TRP A 73 3.46 -39.65 19.99
C TRP A 73 2.57 -40.50 20.91
N GLU A 74 1.85 -41.48 20.34
CA GLU A 74 1.10 -42.52 21.09
C GLU A 74 1.99 -43.68 21.56
#